data_AF-A0A9E3BF04-F1
#
_entry.id   AF-A0A9E3BF04-F1
#
_cell.length_a   1.000
_cell.length_b   1.000
_cell.length_c   1.000
_cell.angle_alpha   90.00
_cell.angle_beta   90.00
_cell.angle_gamma   90.00
#
_symmetry.space_group_name_H-M   'P 1'
#
loop_
_entity.id
_entity.type
_entity.pdbx_description
1 polymer ?
#
loop_
_entity_poly.entity_id
_entity_poly.type
_entity_poly.pdbx_seq_one_letter_code
_entity_poly.pdbx_strand_id
1 'polypeptide(L)'
;MPQIQLLQRTALFITHAGMNSVSEGLAAGVPLLMIPQAADQTFITQRIQRLGAGKTLHNTKLNPQRLRKAAEEILAQPGFQRASAEIGASFRQAGGPTLAVDEIEAFKRKHGV
;
A
#
# COMPACT_ATOMS: atom_id res chain seq x y z
N MET A 1 -6.26 -3.31 16.64
CA MET A 1 -6.31 -1.83 16.47
C MET A 1 -7.17 -1.51 15.25
N PRO A 2 -7.96 -0.42 15.25
CA PRO A 2 -8.77 -0.02 14.10
C PRO A 2 -7.90 0.64 13.00
N GLN A 3 -7.15 -0.18 12.26
CA GLN A 3 -6.11 0.26 11.30
C GLN A 3 -6.62 1.30 10.30
N ILE A 4 -7.74 1.03 9.62
CA ILE A 4 -8.29 1.93 8.60
C ILE A 4 -8.59 3.32 9.17
N GLN A 5 -9.15 3.39 10.39
CA GLN A 5 -9.46 4.67 11.05
C GLN A 5 -8.18 5.44 11.41
N LEU A 6 -7.14 4.73 11.85
CA LEU A 6 -5.85 5.34 12.16
C LEU A 6 -5.12 5.83 10.91
N LEU A 7 -5.22 5.11 9.79
CA LEU A 7 -4.57 5.49 8.53
C LEU A 7 -5.04 6.86 8.02
N GLN A 8 -6.28 7.27 8.31
CA GLN A 8 -6.81 8.61 7.96
C GLN A 8 -6.08 9.75 8.67
N ARG A 9 -5.28 9.46 9.70
CA ARG A 9 -4.53 10.43 10.50
C ARG A 9 -3.03 10.11 10.54
N THR A 10 -2.57 9.24 9.66
CA THR A 10 -1.20 8.71 9.64
C THR A 10 -0.37 9.40 8.57
N ALA A 11 0.81 9.89 8.92
CA ALA A 11 1.76 10.49 7.97
C ALA A 11 2.68 9.45 7.28
N LEU A 12 2.90 8.30 7.91
CA LEU A 12 3.74 7.21 7.42
C LEU A 12 3.24 5.88 7.99
N PHE A 13 3.09 4.86 7.14
CA PHE A 13 2.73 3.51 7.59
C PHE A 13 3.92 2.56 7.50
N ILE A 14 4.41 2.09 8.65
CA ILE A 14 5.41 1.03 8.74
C ILE A 14 4.69 -0.31 8.71
N THR A 15 4.99 -1.16 7.74
CA THR A 15 4.25 -2.41 7.49
C THR A 15 5.17 -3.55 7.06
N HIS A 16 4.75 -4.78 7.32
CA HIS A 16 5.41 -5.97 6.76
C HIS A 16 5.15 -6.16 5.26
N ALA A 17 4.38 -5.28 4.62
CA ALA A 17 4.04 -5.29 3.20
C ALA A 17 3.10 -6.43 2.74
N GLY A 18 2.25 -6.95 3.63
CA GLY A 18 1.11 -7.75 3.22
C GLY A 18 0.14 -6.94 2.34
N MET A 19 -0.44 -7.58 1.33
CA MET A 19 -1.24 -6.90 0.30
C MET A 19 -2.40 -6.07 0.88
N ASN A 20 -3.11 -6.58 1.90
CA ASN A 20 -4.21 -5.84 2.52
C ASN A 20 -3.73 -4.53 3.15
N SER A 21 -2.68 -4.59 3.99
CA SER A 21 -2.10 -3.40 4.62
C SER A 21 -1.56 -2.39 3.59
N VAL A 22 -0.91 -2.89 2.52
CA VAL A 22 -0.40 -2.02 1.44
C VAL A 22 -1.57 -1.32 0.74
N SER A 23 -2.61 -2.06 0.37
CA SER A 23 -3.78 -1.51 -0.29
C SER A 23 -4.52 -0.50 0.59
N GLU A 24 -4.69 -0.78 1.89
CA GLU A 24 -5.32 0.14 2.84
C GLU A 24 -4.49 1.41 3.04
N GLY A 25 -3.17 1.28 3.18
CA GLY A 25 -2.27 2.44 3.32
C GLY A 25 -2.31 3.35 2.10
N LEU A 26 -2.24 2.77 0.90
CA LEU A 26 -2.31 3.52 -0.35
C LEU A 26 -3.70 4.11 -0.61
N ALA A 27 -4.78 3.39 -0.28
CA ALA A 27 -6.15 3.90 -0.36
C ALA A 27 -6.33 5.16 0.51
N ALA A 28 -5.68 5.20 1.67
CA ALA A 28 -5.62 6.37 2.56
C ALA A 28 -4.60 7.44 2.12
N GLY A 29 -3.86 7.23 1.03
CA GLY A 29 -2.85 8.17 0.53
C GLY A 29 -1.59 8.23 1.39
N VAL A 30 -1.33 7.20 2.20
CA VAL A 30 -0.22 7.17 3.16
C VAL A 30 1.00 6.50 2.52
N PRO A 31 2.20 7.11 2.61
CA PRO A 31 3.44 6.49 2.15
C PRO A 31 3.87 5.32 3.04
N LEU A 32 4.58 4.36 2.45
CA LEU A 32 4.88 3.08 3.09
C LEU A 32 6.38 2.92 3.40
N LEU A 33 6.69 2.51 4.64
CA LEU A 33 7.99 1.95 5.00
C LEU A 33 7.83 0.44 5.24
N MET A 34 8.37 -0.34 4.32
CA MET A 34 8.07 -1.77 4.20
C MET A 34 9.20 -2.63 4.75
N ILE A 35 8.86 -3.66 5.53
CA ILE A 35 9.81 -4.60 6.14
C ILE A 35 9.32 -6.04 5.86
N PRO A 36 9.50 -6.56 4.63
CA PRO A 36 8.94 -7.84 4.21
C PRO A 36 9.51 -9.00 5.03
N GLN A 37 8.64 -9.95 5.37
CA GLN A 37 8.90 -11.17 6.13
C GLN A 37 8.75 -12.46 5.31
N ALA A 38 8.01 -12.41 4.18
CA ALA A 38 7.74 -13.56 3.32
C ALA A 38 8.11 -13.28 1.84
N ALA A 39 8.29 -14.35 1.07
CA ALA A 39 8.81 -14.27 -0.31
C ALA A 39 7.88 -13.49 -1.25
N ASP A 40 6.56 -13.70 -1.14
CA ASP A 40 5.52 -13.02 -1.91
C ASP A 40 5.54 -11.48 -1.73
N GLN A 41 5.87 -11.01 -0.52
CA GLN A 41 5.95 -9.58 -0.19
C GLN A 41 7.07 -8.86 -0.94
N THR A 42 8.07 -9.59 -1.44
CA THR A 42 9.16 -9.02 -2.25
C THR A 42 8.62 -8.40 -3.55
N PHE A 43 7.65 -9.05 -4.21
CA PHE A 43 7.06 -8.50 -5.43
C PHE A 43 6.25 -7.22 -5.17
N ILE A 44 5.52 -7.21 -4.04
CA ILE A 44 4.72 -6.06 -3.59
C ILE A 44 5.65 -4.88 -3.32
N THR A 45 6.68 -5.08 -2.49
CA THR A 45 7.63 -4.01 -2.13
C THR A 45 8.34 -3.42 -3.35
N GLN A 46 8.79 -4.26 -4.29
CA GLN A 46 9.41 -3.81 -5.55
C GLN A 46 8.44 -2.99 -6.41
N ARG A 47 7.15 -3.36 -6.46
CA ARG A 47 6.15 -2.58 -7.20
C ARG A 47 5.94 -1.21 -6.56
N ILE A 48 5.77 -1.16 -5.23
CA ILE A 48 5.55 0.09 -4.50
C ILE A 48 6.76 1.03 -4.61
N GLN A 49 7.99 0.50 -4.52
CA GLN A 49 9.21 1.29 -4.73
C GLN A 49 9.29 1.87 -6.15
N ARG A 50 8.97 1.08 -7.18
CA ARG A 50 8.94 1.56 -8.57
C ARG A 50 7.91 2.65 -8.81
N LEU A 51 6.79 2.61 -8.09
CA LEU A 51 5.75 3.64 -8.12
C LEU A 51 6.09 4.86 -7.26
N GLY A 52 7.21 4.84 -6.52
CA GLY A 52 7.62 5.97 -5.68
C GLY A 52 6.79 6.16 -4.40
N ALA A 53 5.95 5.18 -4.02
CA ALA A 53 5.03 5.30 -2.89
C ALA A 53 5.57 4.72 -1.56
N GLY A 54 6.82 4.25 -1.55
CA GLY A 54 7.44 3.76 -0.33
C GLY A 54 8.89 3.32 -0.47
N LYS A 55 9.50 2.97 0.67
CA LYS A 55 10.85 2.37 0.74
C LYS A 55 10.80 1.02 1.45
N THR A 56 11.80 0.19 1.18
CA THR A 56 11.94 -1.13 1.79
C THR A 56 13.19 -1.22 2.64
N LEU A 57 13.06 -1.76 3.85
CA LEU A 57 14.17 -2.20 4.69
C LEU A 57 14.11 -3.71 4.84
N HIS A 58 15.27 -4.37 4.79
CA HIS A 58 15.36 -5.81 5.02
C HIS A 58 15.75 -6.11 6.46
N ASN A 59 15.14 -7.16 7.03
CA ASN A 59 15.27 -7.51 8.45
C ASN A 59 16.74 -7.76 8.87
N THR A 60 17.55 -8.35 8.00
CA THR A 60 19.00 -8.61 8.23
C THR A 60 19.83 -7.36 8.49
N LYS A 61 19.27 -6.20 8.17
CA LYS A 61 19.93 -4.90 8.15
C LYS A 61 19.17 -3.87 9.02
N LEU A 62 18.13 -4.31 9.73
CA LEU A 62 17.26 -3.44 10.50
C LEU A 62 17.89 -3.07 11.84
N ASN A 63 17.91 -1.77 12.13
CA ASN A 63 18.22 -1.25 13.46
C ASN A 63 17.46 0.08 13.66
N PRO A 64 17.34 0.57 14.91
CA PRO A 64 16.58 1.79 15.20
C PRO A 64 17.02 3.01 14.40
N GLN A 65 18.33 3.20 14.20
CA GLN A 65 18.88 4.33 13.46
C GLN A 65 18.48 4.31 11.99
N ARG A 66 18.52 3.14 11.35
CA ARG A 66 18.12 2.96 9.96
C ARG A 66 16.62 3.08 9.77
N LEU A 67 15.84 2.56 10.71
CA LEU A 67 14.38 2.71 10.70
C LEU A 67 14.00 4.19 10.78
N ARG A 68 14.58 4.92 11.74
CA ARG A 68 14.40 6.37 11.90
C ARG A 68 14.78 7.13 10.63
N LYS A 69 15.99 6.91 10.11
CA LYS A 69 16.47 7.58 8.90
C LYS A 69 15.55 7.34 7.70
N ALA A 70 15.11 6.11 7.48
CA ALA A 70 14.20 5.80 6.37
C ALA A 70 12.83 6.47 6.54
N ALA A 71 12.31 6.53 7.76
CA ALA A 71 11.06 7.24 8.06
C ALA A 71 11.19 8.75 7.82
N GLU A 72 12.26 9.37 8.32
CA GLU A 72 12.56 10.80 8.12
C GLU A 72 12.72 11.14 6.63
N GLU A 73 13.41 10.29 5.85
CA GLU A 73 13.58 10.48 4.42
C GLU A 73 12.25 10.44 3.65
N ILE A 74 11.33 9.54 4.03
CA ILE A 74 10.00 9.46 3.40
C ILE A 74 9.19 10.72 3.75
N LEU A 75 9.18 11.10 5.04
CA LEU A 75 8.42 12.26 5.52
C LEU A 75 8.94 13.60 4.97
N ALA A 76 10.24 13.70 4.70
CA ALA A 76 10.86 14.91 4.16
C ALA A 76 10.67 15.07 2.63
N GLN A 77 10.25 14.03 1.91
CA GLN A 77 10.15 14.03 0.46
C GLN A 77 8.68 13.98 0.02
N PRO A 78 8.09 15.11 -0.44
CA PRO A 78 6.68 15.17 -0.83
C PRO A 78 6.31 14.19 -1.96
N GLY A 79 7.29 13.72 -2.73
CA GLY A 79 7.10 12.71 -3.78
C GLY A 79 6.41 11.44 -3.30
N PHE A 80 6.76 10.94 -2.11
CA PHE A 80 6.14 9.71 -1.58
C PHE A 80 4.66 9.89 -1.28
N GLN A 81 4.30 11.01 -0.65
CA GLN A 81 2.90 11.33 -0.35
C GLN A 81 2.10 11.51 -1.64
N ARG A 82 2.65 12.23 -2.63
CA ARG A 82 1.97 12.44 -3.92
C ARG A 82 1.71 11.13 -4.64
N ALA A 83 2.74 10.27 -4.75
CA ALA A 83 2.61 8.96 -5.36
C ALA A 83 1.57 8.07 -4.65
N SER A 84 1.59 8.03 -3.31
CA SER A 84 0.57 7.31 -2.54
C SER A 84 -0.84 7.86 -2.76
N ALA A 85 -1.01 9.18 -2.81
CA ALA A 85 -2.29 9.81 -3.05
C ALA A 85 -2.82 9.53 -4.47
N GLU A 86 -1.96 9.56 -5.48
CA GLU A 86 -2.28 9.20 -6.87
C GLU A 86 -2.73 7.73 -7.00
N ILE A 87 -2.01 6.81 -6.38
CA ILE A 87 -2.40 5.40 -6.35
C ILE A 87 -3.74 5.23 -5.63
N GLY A 88 -3.91 5.85 -4.45
CA GLY A 88 -5.19 5.82 -3.74
C GLY A 88 -6.36 6.39 -4.56
N ALA A 89 -6.12 7.43 -5.37
CA ALA A 89 -7.12 7.95 -6.29
C ALA A 89 -7.49 6.93 -7.38
N SER A 90 -6.50 6.22 -7.94
CA SER A 90 -6.77 5.15 -8.92
C SER A 90 -7.61 4.00 -8.32
N PHE A 91 -7.40 3.65 -7.04
CA PHE A 91 -8.22 2.63 -6.38
C PHE A 91 -9.68 3.06 -6.26
N ARG A 92 -9.92 4.34 -5.93
CA ARG A 92 -11.28 4.90 -5.87
C ARG A 92 -11.97 4.91 -7.24
N GLN A 93 -11.19 5.01 -8.32
CA GLN A 93 -11.70 5.00 -9.70
C GLN A 93 -11.87 3.59 -10.28
N ALA A 94 -11.38 2.54 -9.61
CA ALA A 94 -11.38 1.17 -10.12
C ALA A 94 -12.75 0.45 -10.04
N GLY A 95 -13.82 1.13 -9.62
CA GLY A 95 -15.19 0.58 -9.55
C GLY A 95 -15.51 -0.27 -8.31
N GLY A 96 -14.49 -0.78 -7.62
CA GLY A 96 -14.62 -1.40 -6.30
C GLY A 96 -15.59 -2.60 -6.25
N PRO A 97 -16.23 -2.85 -5.10
CA PRO A 97 -17.12 -3.99 -4.92
C PRO A 97 -18.34 -3.98 -5.85
N THR A 98 -18.86 -2.80 -6.20
CA THR A 98 -20.01 -2.67 -7.10
C THR A 98 -19.68 -3.24 -8.48
N LEU A 99 -18.59 -2.78 -9.10
CA LEU A 99 -18.16 -3.30 -10.40
C LEU A 99 -17.82 -4.80 -10.32
N ALA A 100 -17.22 -5.24 -9.21
CA ALA A 100 -16.93 -6.67 -9.03
C ALA A 100 -18.20 -7.53 -9.03
N VAL A 101 -19.27 -7.09 -8.36
CA VAL A 101 -20.57 -7.77 -8.37
C VAL A 101 -21.17 -7.75 -9.77
N ASP A 102 -21.18 -6.60 -10.44
CA ASP A 102 -21.75 -6.46 -11.78
C ASP A 102 -21.09 -7.41 -12.79
N GLU A 103 -19.75 -7.52 -12.75
CA GLU A 103 -18.98 -8.43 -13.61
C GLU A 103 -19.25 -9.91 -13.29
N ILE A 104 -19.35 -10.27 -12.02
CA ILE A 104 -19.70 -11.64 -11.60
C ILE A 104 -21.10 -12.00 -12.11
N GLU A 105 -22.08 -11.12 -11.96
CA GLU A 105 -23.43 -11.36 -12.45
C GLU A 105 -23.50 -11.42 -13.98
N ALA A 106 -22.77 -10.55 -14.68
CA ALA A 106 -22.68 -10.59 -16.14
C ALA A 106 -22.07 -11.91 -16.63
N PHE A 107 -21.02 -12.39 -15.95
CA PHE A 107 -20.41 -13.69 -16.23
C PHE A 107 -21.42 -14.83 -16.04
N LYS A 108 -22.17 -14.84 -14.93
CA LYS A 108 -23.21 -15.83 -14.64
C LYS A 108 -24.29 -15.86 -15.73
N ARG A 109 -24.85 -14.69 -16.08
CA ARG A 109 -25.86 -14.56 -17.15
C ARG A 109 -25.34 -15.08 -18.50
N LYS A 110 -24.07 -14.82 -18.83
CA LYS A 110 -23.45 -15.24 -20.09
C LYS A 110 -23.22 -16.75 -20.17
N HIS A 111 -22.94 -17.43 -19.07
CA HIS A 111 -22.56 -18.84 -19.05
C HIS A 111 -23.61 -19.79 -18.45
N GLY A 112 -24.75 -19.27 -17.98
CA GLY A 112 -25.85 -20.07 -17.47
C GLY A 112 -25.55 -20.81 -16.16
N VAL A 113 -24.69 -20.24 -15.32
CA VAL A 113 -24.32 -20.72 -13.97
C VAL A 113 -24.85 -19.81 -12.87
#